data_AF-A0A3R7HVW0-F1
#
_entry.id   AF-A0A3R7HVW0-F1
#
_cell.length_a   1.000
_cell.length_b   1.000
_cell.length_c   1.000
_cell.angle_alpha   90.00
_cell.angle_beta   90.00
_cell.angle_gamma   90.00
#
_symmetry.space_group_name_H-M   'P 1'
#
loop_
_entity.id
_entity.type
_entity.pdbx_description
1 polymer ?
#
loop_
_entity_poly.entity_id
_entity_poly.type
_entity_poly.pdbx_seq_one_letter_code
_entity_poly.pdbx_strand_id
1 'polypeptide(L)'
;MKGIFRKNPPPLREIITKSIHKLKIQHYKLEQVSFKLKERDKRLFKTCVHALRSNEKAKAAICANEMAEVRKLIKFLYNVELAIERVILRLETVRELSDIIIDLKPALRILQSVSKQLFEFLPDVSSELSEVNDVISETLYSTRLTTDESVIPVNKTTSGGEQILREVSEFLEQKISEKLPEPPATSTQQEIREQAPVKQLVALAATCSQTTGQQTVETEKSSSQNLFSYKNSEIKEISLKVEKASLEDAVLEYVKKSEGEIDLTRCSLELEAPPEEIEKALQSLGAKGKIRIKARVK
;
A
#
# COMPACT_ATOMS: atom_id res chain seq x y z
N MET A 1 32.77 41.03 -3.26
CA MET A 1 31.39 40.64 -3.65
C MET A 1 31.41 39.18 -4.08
N LYS A 2 30.64 38.28 -3.44
CA LYS A 2 30.44 36.90 -3.93
C LYS A 2 29.02 36.80 -4.48
N GLY A 3 28.89 36.61 -5.79
CA GLY A 3 27.60 36.49 -6.46
C GLY A 3 26.86 35.24 -5.98
N ILE A 4 25.65 35.43 -5.46
CA ILE A 4 24.74 34.32 -5.14
C ILE A 4 24.20 33.79 -6.48
N PHE A 5 24.90 32.83 -7.06
CA PHE A 5 24.39 32.04 -8.17
C PHE A 5 23.15 31.28 -7.69
N ARG A 6 21.97 31.87 -7.89
CA ARG A 6 20.70 31.16 -7.84
C ARG A 6 20.73 30.12 -8.95
N LYS A 7 21.19 28.90 -8.64
CA LYS A 7 21.00 27.76 -9.52
C LYS A 7 19.50 27.62 -9.74
N ASN A 8 19.05 27.73 -10.98
CA ASN A 8 17.67 27.43 -11.33
C ASN A 8 17.34 26.03 -10.76
N PRO A 9 16.19 25.86 -10.09
CA PRO A 9 15.82 24.57 -9.54
C PRO A 9 15.80 23.54 -10.68
N PRO A 10 16.41 22.35 -10.50
CA PRO A 10 16.46 21.35 -11.56
C PRO A 10 15.02 20.95 -11.99
N PRO A 11 14.81 20.57 -13.26
CA PRO A 11 13.48 20.20 -13.74
C PRO A 11 12.81 19.16 -12.85
N LEU A 12 11.50 19.32 -12.59
CA LEU A 12 10.73 18.44 -11.71
C LEU A 12 10.95 16.95 -12.02
N ARG A 13 10.97 16.61 -13.31
CA ARG A 13 11.29 15.27 -13.84
C ARG A 13 12.64 14.72 -13.38
N GLU A 14 13.68 15.55 -13.34
CA GLU A 14 15.02 15.16 -12.89
C GLU A 14 15.05 14.93 -11.37
N ILE A 15 14.37 15.80 -10.60
CA ILE A 15 14.19 15.64 -9.15
C ILE A 15 13.48 14.32 -8.85
N ILE A 16 12.34 14.07 -9.49
CA ILE A 16 11.55 12.85 -9.34
C ILE A 16 12.37 11.61 -9.69
N THR A 17 13.08 11.62 -10.84
CA THR A 17 13.91 10.49 -11.27
C THR A 17 15.03 10.18 -10.26
N LYS A 18 15.72 11.22 -9.76
CA LYS A 18 16.74 11.05 -8.70
C LYS A 18 16.14 10.54 -7.39
N SER A 19 14.94 10.99 -7.02
CA SER A 19 14.23 10.52 -5.82
C SER A 19 13.80 9.07 -5.93
N ILE A 20 13.22 8.64 -7.06
CA ILE A 20 12.86 7.24 -7.35
C ILE A 20 14.11 6.35 -7.22
N HIS A 21 15.22 6.73 -7.85
CA HIS A 21 16.47 5.96 -7.79
C HIS A 21 16.99 5.83 -6.34
N LYS A 22 16.99 6.92 -5.56
CA LYS A 22 17.36 6.89 -4.14
C LYS A 22 16.43 5.98 -3.32
N LEU A 23 15.12 6.04 -3.54
CA LEU A 23 14.14 5.21 -2.84
C LEU A 23 14.33 3.72 -3.18
N LYS A 24 14.53 3.36 -4.46
CA LYS A 24 14.83 1.98 -4.87
C LYS A 24 16.10 1.43 -4.20
N ILE A 25 17.14 2.26 -4.01
CA ILE A 25 18.34 1.87 -3.24
C ILE A 25 18.03 1.60 -1.77
N GLN A 26 17.17 2.41 -1.12
CA GLN A 26 16.82 2.16 0.28
C GLN A 26 15.88 0.96 0.44
N HIS A 27 14.95 0.74 -0.49
CA HIS A 27 14.13 -0.47 -0.56
C HIS A 27 15.01 -1.74 -0.57
N TYR A 28 15.95 -1.81 -1.52
CA TYR A 28 16.87 -2.94 -1.64
C TYR A 28 17.75 -3.18 -0.40
N LYS A 29 18.06 -2.13 0.37
CA LYS A 29 18.76 -2.27 1.66
C LYS A 29 17.87 -2.86 2.74
N LEU A 30 16.58 -2.47 2.78
CA LEU A 30 15.61 -3.03 3.72
C LEU A 30 15.33 -4.50 3.39
N GLU A 31 15.17 -4.87 2.12
CA GLU A 31 14.99 -6.25 1.67
C GLU A 31 16.14 -7.15 2.15
N GLN A 32 17.40 -6.69 2.05
CA GLN A 32 18.56 -7.42 2.58
C GLN A 32 18.54 -7.59 4.11
N VAL A 33 18.03 -6.61 4.86
CA VAL A 33 17.87 -6.70 6.32
C VAL A 33 16.73 -7.65 6.68
N SER A 34 15.60 -7.55 5.97
CA SER A 34 14.43 -8.41 6.04
C SER A 34 14.80 -9.88 5.77
N PHE A 35 15.61 -10.16 4.75
CA PHE A 35 16.17 -11.47 4.46
C PHE A 35 17.03 -12.01 5.63
N LYS A 36 18.01 -11.24 6.10
CA LYS A 36 18.89 -11.64 7.23
C LYS A 36 18.12 -11.91 8.52
N LEU A 37 17.04 -11.17 8.77
CA LEU A 37 16.15 -11.41 9.92
C LEU A 37 15.32 -12.69 9.74
N LYS A 38 14.80 -12.96 8.54
CA LYS A 38 14.12 -14.24 8.22
C LYS A 38 15.08 -15.44 8.39
N GLU A 39 16.36 -15.31 8.05
CA GLU A 39 17.37 -16.33 8.34
C GLU A 39 17.68 -16.48 9.84
N ARG A 40 17.69 -15.37 10.59
CA ARG A 40 17.86 -15.39 12.05
C ARG A 40 16.67 -16.06 12.74
N ASP A 41 15.44 -15.79 12.30
CA ASP A 41 14.22 -16.50 12.77
C ASP A 41 14.35 -18.02 12.57
N LYS A 42 14.68 -18.45 11.34
CA LYS A 42 14.89 -19.88 11.00
C LYS A 42 15.97 -20.53 11.87
N ARG A 43 17.05 -19.82 12.20
CA ARG A 43 18.11 -20.33 13.10
C ARG A 43 17.63 -20.41 14.56
N LEU A 44 17.01 -19.36 15.09
CA LEU A 44 16.46 -19.33 16.45
C LEU A 44 15.42 -20.44 16.65
N PHE A 45 14.55 -20.66 15.66
CA PHE A 45 13.58 -21.76 15.68
C PHE A 45 14.25 -23.14 15.79
N LYS A 46 15.26 -23.42 14.95
CA LYS A 46 16.04 -24.68 15.02
C LYS A 46 16.72 -24.86 16.38
N THR A 47 17.35 -23.81 16.92
CA THR A 47 17.99 -23.84 18.24
C THR A 47 16.99 -24.05 19.36
N CYS A 48 15.81 -23.42 19.30
CA CYS A 48 14.73 -23.60 20.27
C CYS A 48 14.23 -25.06 20.28
N VAL A 49 13.97 -25.65 19.10
CA VAL A 49 13.57 -27.06 18.98
C VAL A 49 14.64 -28.00 19.54
N HIS A 50 15.92 -27.73 19.30
CA HIS A 50 17.00 -28.53 19.88
C HIS A 50 17.05 -28.40 21.41
N ALA A 51 16.99 -27.18 21.95
CA ALA A 51 16.99 -26.93 23.40
C ALA A 51 15.80 -27.61 24.10
N LEU A 52 14.61 -27.61 23.49
CA LEU A 52 13.44 -28.35 24.01
C LEU A 52 13.68 -29.86 24.04
N ARG A 53 14.26 -30.45 22.98
CA ARG A 53 14.60 -31.88 22.94
C ARG A 53 15.65 -32.28 23.98
N SER A 54 16.61 -31.40 24.25
CA SER A 54 17.65 -31.57 25.27
C SER A 54 17.18 -31.24 26.70
N ASN A 55 15.88 -30.96 26.91
CA ASN A 55 15.30 -30.48 28.18
C ASN A 55 15.92 -29.17 28.75
N GLU A 56 16.64 -28.39 27.93
CA GLU A 56 17.22 -27.08 28.28
C GLU A 56 16.15 -25.96 28.27
N LYS A 57 15.15 -26.05 29.16
CA LYS A 57 13.96 -25.17 29.17
C LYS A 57 14.29 -23.67 29.21
N ALA A 58 15.29 -23.25 29.99
CA ALA A 58 15.70 -21.85 30.08
C ALA A 58 16.22 -21.30 28.73
N LYS A 59 17.05 -22.08 28.03
CA LYS A 59 17.61 -21.74 26.71
C LYS A 59 16.52 -21.71 25.63
N ALA A 60 15.57 -22.64 25.70
CA ALA A 60 14.40 -22.64 24.83
C ALA A 60 13.54 -21.37 25.01
N ALA A 61 13.32 -20.93 26.26
CA ALA A 61 12.59 -19.70 26.57
C ALA A 61 13.30 -18.44 26.04
N ILE A 62 14.63 -18.34 26.19
CA ILE A 62 15.42 -17.25 25.62
C ILE A 62 15.29 -17.21 24.09
N CYS A 63 15.44 -18.37 23.42
CA CYS A 63 15.29 -18.45 21.96
C CYS A 63 13.87 -18.08 21.50
N ALA A 64 12.83 -18.43 22.26
CA ALA A 64 11.45 -18.08 21.95
C ALA A 64 11.20 -16.57 22.07
N ASN A 65 11.73 -15.92 23.10
CA ASN A 65 11.63 -14.46 23.27
C ASN A 65 12.39 -13.71 22.16
N GLU A 66 13.63 -14.11 21.84
CA GLU A 66 14.38 -13.51 20.72
C GLU A 66 13.65 -13.67 19.39
N MET A 67 13.05 -14.85 19.15
CA MET A 67 12.28 -15.13 17.94
C MET A 67 11.01 -14.26 17.85
N ALA A 68 10.33 -14.00 18.97
CA ALA A 68 9.18 -13.10 19.02
C ALA A 68 9.56 -11.66 18.63
N GLU A 69 10.67 -11.13 19.16
CA GLU A 69 11.16 -9.78 18.79
C GLU A 69 11.64 -9.71 17.34
N VAL A 70 12.34 -10.74 16.84
CA VAL A 70 12.73 -10.82 15.42
C VAL A 70 11.49 -10.81 14.50
N ARG A 71 10.41 -11.51 14.86
CA ARG A 71 9.15 -11.51 14.10
C ARG A 71 8.43 -10.17 14.11
N LYS A 72 8.42 -9.46 15.25
CA LYS A 72 7.92 -8.07 15.31
C LYS A 72 8.69 -7.16 14.34
N LEU A 73 10.02 -7.27 14.34
CA LEU A 73 10.87 -6.47 13.45
C LEU A 73 10.68 -6.82 11.96
N ILE A 74 10.51 -8.10 11.60
CA ILE A 74 10.18 -8.51 10.23
C ILE A 74 8.84 -7.89 9.78
N LYS A 75 7.81 -7.94 10.65
CA LYS A 75 6.49 -7.34 10.34
C LYS A 75 6.58 -5.82 10.19
N PHE A 76 7.39 -5.16 11.01
CA PHE A 76 7.65 -3.72 10.88
C PHE A 76 8.34 -3.38 9.55
N LEU A 77 9.42 -4.09 9.20
CA LEU A 77 10.15 -3.85 7.94
C LEU A 77 9.27 -4.07 6.71
N TYR A 78 8.43 -5.11 6.71
CA TYR A 78 7.47 -5.35 5.61
C TYR A 78 6.52 -4.16 5.38
N ASN A 79 6.05 -3.51 6.45
CA ASN A 79 5.23 -2.30 6.32
C ASN A 79 6.02 -1.11 5.76
N VAL A 80 7.32 -1.01 6.07
CA VAL A 80 8.21 0.05 5.56
C VAL A 80 8.58 -0.18 4.09
N GLU A 81 8.87 -1.42 3.70
CA GLU A 81 9.06 -1.87 2.31
C GLU A 81 7.86 -1.43 1.45
N LEU A 82 6.65 -1.86 1.84
CA LEU A 82 5.39 -1.51 1.17
C LEU A 82 5.11 0.02 1.12
N ALA A 83 5.48 0.76 2.18
CA ALA A 83 5.33 2.21 2.21
C ALA A 83 6.27 2.90 1.19
N ILE A 84 7.50 2.40 1.05
CA ILE A 84 8.48 2.92 0.07
C ILE A 84 8.05 2.58 -1.36
N GLU A 85 7.59 1.35 -1.62
CA GLU A 85 7.03 0.98 -2.94
C GLU A 85 5.86 1.88 -3.34
N ARG A 86 4.92 2.14 -2.42
CA ARG A 86 3.78 3.04 -2.66
C ARG A 86 4.23 4.44 -3.07
N VAL A 87 5.28 4.99 -2.43
CA VAL A 87 5.84 6.30 -2.78
C VAL A 87 6.55 6.26 -4.13
N ILE A 88 7.31 5.19 -4.42
CA ILE A 88 7.95 4.98 -5.73
C ILE A 88 6.91 4.98 -6.84
N LEU A 89 5.85 4.17 -6.73
CA LEU A 89 4.78 4.07 -7.73
C LEU A 89 4.12 5.43 -7.98
N ARG A 90 3.80 6.19 -6.93
CA ARG A 90 3.22 7.54 -7.06
C ARG A 90 4.16 8.51 -7.77
N LEU A 91 5.46 8.45 -7.49
CA LEU A 91 6.48 9.26 -8.18
C LEU A 91 6.64 8.84 -9.64
N GLU A 92 6.51 7.56 -9.97
CA GLU A 92 6.55 7.05 -11.35
C GLU A 92 5.34 7.56 -12.16
N THR A 93 4.13 7.54 -11.59
CA THR A 93 2.95 8.18 -12.21
C THR A 93 3.15 9.68 -12.46
N VAL A 94 3.70 10.45 -11.50
CA VAL A 94 3.93 11.89 -11.69
C VAL A 94 5.00 12.16 -12.75
N ARG A 95 6.00 11.26 -12.89
CA ARG A 95 6.99 11.34 -13.99
C ARG A 95 6.33 11.12 -15.35
N GLU A 96 5.43 10.13 -15.47
CA GLU A 96 4.71 9.84 -16.71
C GLU A 96 3.76 10.97 -17.11
N LEU A 97 3.01 11.53 -16.16
CA LEU A 97 2.20 12.74 -16.38
C LEU A 97 3.06 13.94 -16.81
N SER A 98 4.28 14.09 -16.27
CA SER A 98 5.22 15.14 -16.70
C SER A 98 5.66 14.99 -18.15
N ASP A 99 5.74 13.77 -18.68
CA ASP A 99 6.12 13.53 -20.07
C ASP A 99 4.92 13.80 -21.01
N ILE A 100 3.70 13.40 -20.63
CA ILE A 100 2.45 13.74 -21.35
C ILE A 100 2.26 15.26 -21.50
N ILE A 101 2.57 16.05 -20.46
CA ILE A 101 2.49 17.53 -20.52
C ILE A 101 3.46 18.12 -21.54
N ILE A 102 4.62 17.48 -21.76
CA ILE A 102 5.61 17.92 -22.77
C ILE A 102 5.06 17.66 -24.18
N ASP A 103 4.43 16.50 -24.41
CA ASP A 103 3.92 16.07 -25.72
C ASP A 103 2.61 16.78 -26.13
N LEU A 104 1.75 17.11 -25.15
CA LEU A 104 0.46 17.76 -25.42
C LEU A 104 0.60 19.27 -25.71
N LYS A 105 1.63 19.93 -25.18
CA LYS A 105 1.84 21.38 -25.34
C LYS A 105 2.05 21.84 -26.80
N PRO A 106 2.79 21.12 -27.67
CA PRO A 106 2.80 21.38 -29.11
C PRO A 106 1.44 21.23 -29.78
N ALA A 107 0.65 20.20 -29.43
CA ALA A 107 -0.66 19.97 -30.04
C ALA A 107 -1.65 21.11 -29.73
N LEU A 108 -1.67 21.62 -28.50
CA LEU A 108 -2.47 22.79 -28.12
C LEU A 108 -2.08 24.06 -28.90
N ARG A 109 -0.78 24.27 -29.16
CA ARG A 109 -0.34 25.40 -30.02
C ARG A 109 -0.86 25.28 -31.45
N ILE A 110 -0.95 24.06 -31.98
CA ILE A 110 -1.52 23.81 -33.32
C ILE A 110 -3.02 24.08 -33.29
N LEU A 111 -3.75 23.55 -32.30
CA LEU A 111 -5.19 23.80 -32.11
C LEU A 111 -5.50 25.30 -32.02
N GLN A 112 -4.75 26.04 -31.20
CA GLN A 112 -4.89 27.48 -31.07
C GLN A 112 -4.55 28.25 -32.38
N SER A 113 -3.66 27.71 -33.21
CA SER A 113 -3.37 28.28 -34.53
C SER A 113 -4.48 28.02 -35.54
N VAL A 114 -5.12 26.85 -35.51
CA VAL A 114 -6.25 26.49 -36.38
C VAL A 114 -7.49 27.31 -35.99
N SER A 115 -7.81 27.42 -34.70
CA SER A 115 -8.87 28.31 -34.20
C SER A 115 -8.71 29.73 -34.76
N LYS A 116 -7.53 30.35 -34.63
CA LYS A 116 -7.24 31.69 -35.17
C LYS A 116 -7.40 31.80 -36.69
N GLN A 117 -7.07 30.76 -37.46
CA GLN A 117 -7.26 30.77 -38.92
C GLN A 117 -8.74 30.65 -39.32
N LEU A 118 -9.54 29.93 -38.54
CA LEU A 118 -10.98 29.78 -38.80
C LEU A 118 -11.79 31.03 -38.42
N PHE A 119 -11.27 31.92 -37.57
CA PHE A 119 -11.98 33.09 -37.07
C PHE A 119 -12.63 33.97 -38.16
N GLU A 120 -11.96 34.18 -39.29
CA GLU A 120 -12.47 35.01 -40.38
C GLU A 120 -13.60 34.35 -41.21
N PHE A 121 -13.69 33.02 -41.21
CA PHE A 121 -14.58 32.26 -42.10
C PHE A 121 -15.67 31.46 -41.37
N LEU A 122 -15.38 30.98 -40.16
CA LEU A 122 -16.21 30.11 -39.32
C LEU A 122 -16.04 30.52 -37.84
N PRO A 123 -16.55 31.69 -37.43
CA PRO A 123 -16.33 32.23 -36.09
C PRO A 123 -16.88 31.32 -34.97
N ASP A 124 -18.02 30.67 -35.19
CA ASP A 124 -18.60 29.73 -34.22
C ASP A 124 -17.64 28.56 -33.95
N VAL A 125 -17.12 27.93 -35.01
CA VAL A 125 -16.14 26.84 -34.90
C VAL A 125 -14.82 27.32 -34.30
N SER A 126 -14.38 28.54 -34.63
CA SER A 126 -13.20 29.18 -34.03
C SER A 126 -13.36 29.33 -32.51
N SER A 127 -14.55 29.71 -32.03
CA SER A 127 -14.87 29.88 -30.61
C SER A 127 -14.80 28.55 -29.87
N GLU A 128 -15.51 27.52 -30.35
CA GLU A 128 -15.52 26.18 -29.77
C GLU A 128 -14.10 25.58 -29.67
N LEU A 129 -13.28 25.72 -30.72
CA LEU A 129 -11.89 25.25 -30.72
C LEU A 129 -10.98 26.05 -29.75
N SER A 130 -11.29 27.33 -29.48
CA SER A 130 -10.58 28.10 -28.45
C SER A 130 -10.98 27.66 -27.06
N GLU A 131 -12.27 27.45 -26.80
CA GLU A 131 -12.77 26.97 -25.51
C GLU A 131 -12.16 25.60 -25.16
N VAL A 132 -12.14 24.66 -26.12
CA VAL A 132 -11.46 23.36 -25.96
C VAL A 132 -9.96 23.54 -25.65
N ASN A 133 -9.27 24.44 -26.34
CA ASN A 133 -7.86 24.73 -26.06
C ASN A 133 -7.65 25.28 -24.64
N ASP A 134 -8.53 26.17 -24.20
CA ASP A 134 -8.39 26.90 -22.94
C ASP A 134 -8.74 25.99 -21.75
N VAL A 135 -9.81 25.19 -21.83
CA VAL A 135 -10.16 24.15 -20.83
C VAL A 135 -9.03 23.13 -20.65
N ILE A 136 -8.43 22.65 -21.75
CA ILE A 136 -7.30 21.70 -21.64
C ILE A 136 -6.06 22.42 -21.07
N SER A 137 -5.80 23.67 -21.47
CA SER A 137 -4.68 24.46 -20.95
C SER A 137 -4.79 24.73 -19.45
N GLU A 138 -5.99 25.07 -18.96
CA GLU A 138 -6.30 25.22 -17.54
C GLU A 138 -6.15 23.89 -16.78
N THR A 139 -6.66 22.80 -17.36
CA THR A 139 -6.53 21.45 -16.80
C THR A 139 -5.05 21.04 -16.64
N LEU A 140 -4.20 21.35 -17.62
CA LEU A 140 -2.75 21.09 -17.53
C LEU A 140 -2.05 22.02 -16.53
N TYR A 141 -2.53 23.25 -16.36
CA TYR A 141 -1.98 24.18 -15.38
C TYR A 141 -2.33 23.76 -13.95
N SER A 142 -3.58 23.36 -13.68
CA SER A 142 -4.02 22.84 -12.39
C SER A 142 -3.45 21.46 -12.07
N THR A 143 -3.20 20.61 -13.08
CA THR A 143 -2.48 19.32 -12.91
C THR A 143 -0.98 19.51 -12.66
N ARG A 144 -0.41 20.70 -12.94
CA ARG A 144 1.01 20.97 -12.69
C ARG A 144 1.25 21.07 -11.20
N LEU A 145 2.05 20.14 -10.66
CA LEU A 145 2.53 20.18 -9.28
C LEU A 145 3.45 21.41 -9.06
N THR A 146 2.84 22.56 -8.76
CA THR A 146 3.53 23.78 -8.35
C THR A 146 4.07 23.56 -6.93
N THR A 147 5.31 23.99 -6.71
CA THR A 147 6.01 23.79 -5.43
C THR A 147 5.49 24.66 -4.28
N ASP A 148 4.46 25.48 -4.52
CA ASP A 148 3.90 26.44 -3.57
C ASP A 148 2.75 25.88 -2.72
N GLU A 149 2.04 24.85 -3.18
CA GLU A 149 0.94 24.27 -2.40
C GLU A 149 1.43 23.10 -1.55
N SER A 150 1.39 23.28 -0.24
CA SER A 150 1.79 22.26 0.74
C SER A 150 0.80 21.10 0.72
N VAL A 151 1.08 20.07 -0.10
CA VAL A 151 0.27 18.82 -0.23
C VAL A 151 0.40 17.90 1.01
N ILE A 152 0.63 18.47 2.20
CA ILE A 152 0.36 17.81 3.47
C ILE A 152 -0.97 18.37 3.96
N PRO A 153 -2.07 17.56 3.97
CA PRO A 153 -3.32 17.98 4.58
C PRO A 153 -3.18 17.96 6.11
N VAL A 154 -2.45 18.91 6.67
CA VAL A 154 -2.21 19.08 8.12
C VAL A 154 -3.53 19.23 8.89
N ASN A 155 -4.59 19.67 8.22
CA ASN A 155 -5.90 19.96 8.79
C ASN A 155 -6.95 18.85 8.59
N LYS A 156 -6.56 17.64 8.16
CA LYS A 156 -7.46 16.48 8.14
C LYS A 156 -7.05 15.49 9.22
N THR A 157 -7.83 15.43 10.31
CA THR A 157 -7.73 14.34 11.27
C THR A 157 -7.90 13.02 10.53
N THR A 158 -6.94 12.12 10.72
CA THR A 158 -7.08 10.73 10.28
C THR A 158 -7.78 9.95 11.37
N SER A 159 -8.52 8.90 11.02
CA SER A 159 -9.19 8.02 12.00
C SER A 159 -8.23 7.49 13.08
N GLY A 160 -6.96 7.22 12.73
CA GLY A 160 -5.93 6.86 13.72
C GLY A 160 -5.49 8.02 14.62
N GLY A 161 -5.44 9.25 14.09
CA GLY A 161 -5.18 10.46 14.88
C GLY A 161 -6.29 10.76 15.89
N GLU A 162 -7.55 10.57 15.51
CA GLU A 162 -8.70 10.71 16.42
C GLU A 162 -8.71 9.65 17.52
N GLN A 163 -8.30 8.42 17.20
CA GLN A 163 -8.15 7.35 18.18
C GLN A 163 -7.04 7.66 19.20
N ILE A 164 -5.89 8.15 18.75
CA ILE A 164 -4.78 8.56 19.64
C ILE A 164 -5.17 9.76 20.50
N LEU A 165 -5.86 10.76 19.94
CA LEU A 165 -6.35 11.91 20.72
C LEU A 165 -7.31 11.46 21.83
N ARG A 166 -8.18 10.48 21.54
CA ARG A 166 -9.08 9.89 22.54
C ARG A 166 -8.31 9.17 23.65
N GLU A 167 -7.37 8.30 23.30
CA GLU A 167 -6.54 7.56 24.26
C GLU A 167 -5.74 8.52 25.17
N VAL A 168 -5.18 9.60 24.60
CA VAL A 168 -4.47 10.63 25.36
C VAL A 168 -5.41 11.43 26.26
N SER A 169 -6.62 11.75 25.81
CA SER A 169 -7.64 12.42 26.64
C SER A 169 -8.09 11.54 27.81
N GLU A 170 -8.41 10.26 27.57
CA GLU A 170 -8.79 9.29 28.61
C GLU A 170 -7.67 9.12 29.65
N PHE A 171 -6.41 9.01 29.22
CA PHE A 171 -5.25 8.94 30.11
C PHE A 171 -5.04 10.21 30.94
N LEU A 172 -5.27 11.39 30.36
CA LEU A 172 -5.18 12.66 31.08
C LEU A 172 -6.32 12.82 32.09
N GLU A 173 -7.54 12.44 31.73
CA GLU A 173 -8.71 12.47 32.62
C GLU A 173 -8.52 11.55 33.82
N GLN A 174 -8.07 10.30 33.61
CA GLN A 174 -7.71 9.38 34.69
C GLN A 174 -6.64 10.01 35.61
N LYS A 175 -5.56 10.56 35.03
CA LYS A 175 -4.43 11.14 35.78
C LYS A 175 -4.78 12.45 36.51
N ILE A 176 -5.83 13.15 36.07
CA ILE A 176 -6.42 14.28 36.79
C ILE A 176 -7.27 13.74 37.95
N SER A 177 -8.14 12.76 37.70
CA SER A 177 -9.00 12.15 38.73
C SER A 177 -8.19 11.51 39.87
N GLU A 178 -7.05 10.88 39.58
CA GLU A 178 -6.10 10.32 40.57
C GLU A 178 -5.42 11.40 41.43
N LYS A 179 -5.48 12.67 41.03
CA LYS A 179 -4.83 13.81 41.71
C LYS A 179 -5.79 14.79 42.36
N LEU A 180 -7.10 14.63 42.14
CA LEU A 180 -8.10 15.42 42.85
C LEU A 180 -8.34 14.80 44.23
N PRO A 181 -8.24 15.56 45.33
CA PRO A 181 -8.65 15.08 46.65
C PRO A 181 -10.17 14.88 46.66
N GLU A 182 -10.64 13.89 47.42
CA GLU A 182 -12.08 13.67 47.58
C GLU A 182 -12.77 14.94 48.14
N PRO A 183 -13.93 15.35 47.58
CA PRO A 183 -14.66 16.50 48.08
C PRO A 183 -15.10 16.25 49.53
N PRO A 184 -15.03 17.27 50.41
CA PRO A 184 -15.28 17.07 51.84
C PRO A 184 -16.69 16.56 52.10
N ALA A 185 -16.78 15.39 52.74
CA ALA A 185 -18.05 14.79 53.12
C ALA A 185 -18.81 15.69 54.11
N THR A 186 -19.95 16.21 53.69
CA THR A 186 -20.85 16.99 54.57
C THR A 186 -21.58 16.04 55.51
N SER A 187 -21.21 16.05 56.79
CA SER A 187 -21.78 15.14 57.78
C SER A 187 -23.24 15.44 58.13
N THR A 188 -24.09 14.44 57.86
CA THR A 188 -25.22 13.98 58.69
C THR A 188 -26.26 14.99 59.21
N GLN A 189 -27.50 14.84 58.75
CA GLN A 189 -28.68 14.89 59.63
C GLN A 189 -29.58 13.68 59.38
N GLN A 190 -30.03 13.04 60.47
CA GLN A 190 -31.01 11.94 60.47
C GLN A 190 -32.42 12.50 60.70
N GLU A 191 -33.40 11.57 60.78
CA GLU A 191 -34.84 11.74 61.11
C GLU A 191 -35.77 11.83 59.87
N ILE A 192 -36.92 11.13 59.79
CA ILE A 192 -37.57 10.12 60.65
C ILE A 192 -38.31 9.06 59.77
N ARG A 193 -38.71 7.95 60.39
CA ARG A 193 -39.30 6.73 59.81
C ARG A 193 -40.83 6.81 59.70
N GLU A 194 -41.44 6.47 58.56
CA GLU A 194 -42.87 6.11 58.50
C GLU A 194 -43.26 5.15 57.36
N GLN A 195 -44.52 4.72 57.32
CA GLN A 195 -44.96 3.41 56.79
C GLN A 195 -45.60 3.44 55.36
N ALA A 196 -45.78 2.25 54.76
CA ALA A 196 -46.48 1.99 53.49
C ALA A 196 -47.99 2.42 53.54
N PRO A 197 -48.77 2.56 52.42
CA PRO A 197 -48.70 1.75 51.17
C PRO A 197 -49.10 2.41 49.82
N VAL A 198 -49.22 1.54 48.80
CA VAL A 198 -49.57 1.71 47.37
C VAL A 198 -50.66 2.75 46.99
N LYS A 199 -50.33 3.60 46.01
CA LYS A 199 -51.19 4.21 44.94
C LYS A 199 -50.24 4.99 43.98
N GLN A 200 -50.45 5.15 42.67
CA GLN A 200 -51.56 4.80 41.77
C GLN A 200 -51.01 4.74 40.32
N LEU A 201 -51.41 3.74 39.53
CA LEU A 201 -51.15 3.72 38.09
C LEU A 201 -52.18 4.58 37.34
N VAL A 202 -51.74 5.36 36.37
CA VAL A 202 -52.60 5.86 35.27
C VAL A 202 -51.82 5.71 33.96
N ALA A 203 -52.39 4.96 33.03
CA ALA A 203 -51.95 4.93 31.64
C ALA A 203 -52.78 5.93 30.83
N LEU A 204 -52.15 6.64 29.90
CA LEU A 204 -52.83 7.26 28.76
C LEU A 204 -52.32 6.60 27.49
N ALA A 205 -53.22 5.86 26.85
CA ALA A 205 -52.96 5.18 25.58
C ALA A 205 -53.52 6.00 24.41
N ALA A 206 -52.91 5.81 23.24
CA ALA A 206 -53.38 6.25 21.91
C ALA A 206 -53.39 7.79 21.70
N THR A 207 -53.17 8.30 20.49
CA THR A 207 -53.56 7.71 19.19
C THR A 207 -52.61 8.12 18.06
N CYS A 208 -52.27 7.13 17.21
CA CYS A 208 -51.90 7.16 15.78
C CYS A 208 -51.27 8.45 15.16
N SER A 209 -50.21 8.32 14.36
CA SER A 209 -50.41 7.74 13.00
C SER A 209 -49.24 6.90 12.47
N GLN A 210 -49.63 5.93 11.64
CA GLN A 210 -48.79 5.03 10.84
C GLN A 210 -48.23 5.83 9.63
N THR A 211 -47.25 5.37 8.83
CA THR A 211 -47.29 4.14 8.02
C THR A 211 -45.90 3.62 7.58
N THR A 212 -45.72 2.30 7.72
CA THR A 212 -45.10 1.31 6.78
C THR A 212 -43.74 1.61 6.10
N GLY A 213 -42.78 0.67 6.04
CA GLY A 213 -42.75 -0.76 6.43
C GLY A 213 -41.34 -1.22 6.84
N GLN A 214 -41.21 -2.29 7.64
CA GLN A 214 -40.86 -3.66 7.20
C GLN A 214 -39.48 -3.77 6.51
N GLN A 215 -38.49 -4.59 6.92
CA GLN A 215 -38.29 -5.63 7.95
C GLN A 215 -36.78 -5.66 8.30
N THR A 216 -36.23 -6.21 9.40
CA THR A 216 -36.75 -7.02 10.53
C THR A 216 -35.89 -6.76 11.80
N VAL A 217 -36.20 -7.42 12.93
CA VAL A 217 -35.29 -7.57 14.09
C VAL A 217 -34.77 -9.01 14.11
N GLU A 218 -33.49 -9.22 14.43
CA GLU A 218 -33.09 -10.36 15.26
C GLU A 218 -31.73 -10.13 15.95
N THR A 219 -31.67 -10.50 17.23
CA THR A 219 -30.51 -10.40 18.11
C THR A 219 -30.01 -11.82 18.34
N GLU A 220 -28.69 -12.08 18.23
CA GLU A 220 -27.88 -12.77 19.27
C GLU A 220 -26.47 -13.21 18.82
N LYS A 221 -25.54 -13.15 19.80
CA LYS A 221 -24.41 -14.04 20.08
C LYS A 221 -23.39 -14.40 18.98
N SER A 222 -22.17 -13.90 19.19
CA SER A 222 -20.90 -14.63 19.13
C SER A 222 -20.73 -15.76 18.11
N SER A 223 -20.15 -15.43 16.95
CA SER A 223 -19.25 -16.36 16.26
C SER A 223 -18.09 -15.61 15.61
N SER A 224 -16.87 -16.04 15.92
CA SER A 224 -15.67 -15.60 15.21
C SER A 224 -15.64 -16.26 13.84
N GLN A 225 -15.74 -15.48 12.77
CA GLN A 225 -15.13 -15.71 11.44
C GLN A 225 -15.78 -14.76 10.41
N ASN A 226 -15.00 -13.82 9.89
CA ASN A 226 -14.89 -13.67 8.44
C ASN A 226 -13.56 -13.01 8.08
N LEU A 227 -12.64 -13.88 7.67
CA LEU A 227 -11.35 -13.58 7.09
C LEU A 227 -11.58 -12.83 5.76
N PHE A 228 -11.23 -11.55 5.67
CA PHE A 228 -11.27 -10.82 4.39
C PHE A 228 -10.18 -11.34 3.44
N SER A 229 -10.55 -12.41 2.71
CA SER A 229 -9.77 -13.04 1.66
C SER A 229 -9.77 -12.17 0.40
N TYR A 230 -8.76 -11.31 0.25
CA TYR A 230 -8.42 -10.73 -1.04
C TYR A 230 -7.73 -11.78 -1.93
N LYS A 231 -8.53 -12.71 -2.46
CA LYS A 231 -8.13 -13.58 -3.56
C LYS A 231 -8.72 -13.01 -4.85
N ASN A 232 -7.86 -12.81 -5.85
CA ASN A 232 -8.17 -12.35 -7.21
C ASN A 232 -8.61 -10.88 -7.36
N SER A 233 -7.64 -9.98 -7.52
CA SER A 233 -7.76 -8.78 -8.36
C SER A 233 -6.37 -8.44 -8.96
N GLU A 234 -6.14 -8.93 -10.18
CA GLU A 234 -5.40 -8.26 -11.28
C GLU A 234 -3.97 -7.70 -11.09
N ILE A 235 -3.25 -8.02 -10.02
CA ILE A 235 -1.79 -7.78 -9.95
C ILE A 235 -1.04 -9.00 -10.48
N LYS A 236 -0.82 -9.10 -11.81
CA LYS A 236 0.17 -10.05 -12.37
C LYS A 236 0.63 -9.84 -13.82
N GLU A 237 -0.10 -9.13 -14.68
CA GLU A 237 0.14 -9.25 -16.14
C GLU A 237 1.41 -8.54 -16.66
N ILE A 238 1.93 -7.54 -15.94
CA ILE A 238 3.11 -6.77 -16.38
C ILE A 238 4.41 -7.40 -15.86
N SER A 239 4.52 -7.67 -14.55
CA SER A 239 5.71 -8.32 -13.97
C SER A 239 5.99 -9.69 -14.59
N LEU A 240 4.95 -10.52 -14.80
CA LEU A 240 5.13 -11.83 -15.44
C LEU A 240 5.65 -11.74 -16.88
N LYS A 241 5.37 -10.66 -17.63
CA LYS A 241 5.90 -10.51 -19.00
C LYS A 241 7.39 -10.17 -18.99
N VAL A 242 7.85 -9.40 -18.00
CA VAL A 242 9.28 -9.09 -17.81
C VAL A 242 10.03 -10.32 -17.27
N GLU A 243 9.49 -11.00 -16.26
CA GLU A 243 10.09 -12.21 -15.68
C GLU A 243 10.20 -13.35 -16.70
N LYS A 244 9.16 -13.57 -17.53
CA LYS A 244 9.21 -14.56 -18.63
C LYS A 244 10.28 -14.26 -19.66
N ALA A 245 10.53 -12.98 -19.99
CA ALA A 245 11.60 -12.63 -20.91
C ALA A 245 12.98 -12.96 -20.32
N SER A 246 13.22 -12.63 -19.04
CA SER A 246 14.47 -13.02 -18.36
C SER A 246 14.63 -14.54 -18.20
N LEU A 247 13.54 -15.28 -17.97
CA LEU A 247 13.58 -16.74 -17.87
C LEU A 247 13.90 -17.39 -19.22
N GLU A 248 13.34 -16.91 -20.33
CA GLU A 248 13.69 -17.39 -21.67
C GLU A 248 15.17 -17.20 -22.00
N ASP A 249 15.75 -16.04 -21.68
CA ASP A 249 17.18 -15.80 -21.96
C ASP A 249 18.09 -16.62 -21.03
N ALA A 250 17.73 -16.80 -19.75
CA ALA A 250 18.47 -17.66 -18.81
C ALA A 250 18.41 -19.16 -19.22
N VAL A 251 17.23 -19.65 -19.65
CA VAL A 251 17.09 -21.00 -20.20
C VAL A 251 17.93 -21.15 -21.47
N LEU A 252 17.94 -20.16 -22.36
CA LEU A 252 18.75 -20.19 -23.59
C LEU A 252 20.26 -20.22 -23.31
N GLU A 253 20.73 -19.52 -22.27
CA GLU A 253 22.12 -19.61 -21.80
C GLU A 253 22.43 -21.01 -21.23
N TYR A 254 21.51 -21.58 -20.44
CA TYR A 254 21.62 -22.95 -19.94
C TYR A 254 21.75 -23.98 -21.06
N VAL A 255 20.94 -23.89 -22.13
CA VAL A 255 21.02 -24.79 -23.30
C VAL A 255 22.39 -24.72 -23.98
N LYS A 256 22.97 -23.51 -24.11
CA LYS A 256 24.31 -23.34 -24.69
C LYS A 256 25.41 -23.96 -23.81
N LYS A 257 25.29 -23.82 -22.50
CA LYS A 257 26.25 -24.36 -21.51
C LYS A 257 26.20 -25.89 -21.38
N SER A 258 25.05 -26.50 -21.67
CA SER A 258 24.80 -27.95 -21.56
C SER A 258 24.95 -28.70 -22.89
N GLU A 259 25.52 -28.06 -23.92
CA GLU A 259 25.74 -28.61 -25.28
C GLU A 259 24.47 -29.20 -25.95
N GLY A 260 23.28 -28.81 -25.45
CA GLY A 260 21.98 -29.26 -25.95
C GLY A 260 21.32 -30.42 -25.19
N GLU A 261 21.93 -31.00 -24.16
CA GLU A 261 21.27 -31.98 -23.28
C GLU A 261 20.61 -31.30 -22.07
N ILE A 262 19.27 -31.32 -22.01
CA ILE A 262 18.49 -30.66 -20.95
C ILE A 262 17.74 -31.71 -20.14
N ASP A 263 18.07 -31.82 -18.85
CA ASP A 263 17.25 -32.47 -17.84
C ASP A 263 16.38 -31.41 -17.14
N LEU A 264 15.05 -31.53 -17.27
CA LEU A 264 14.10 -30.57 -16.69
C LEU A 264 14.21 -30.47 -15.16
N THR A 265 14.54 -31.56 -14.48
CA THR A 265 14.66 -31.59 -13.01
C THR A 265 15.92 -30.83 -12.56
N ARG A 266 17.03 -31.04 -13.26
CA ARG A 266 18.29 -30.35 -13.00
C ARG A 266 18.25 -28.88 -13.40
N CYS A 267 17.63 -28.58 -14.55
CA CYS A 267 17.42 -27.21 -15.03
C CYS A 267 16.53 -26.41 -14.04
N SER A 268 15.48 -27.03 -13.48
CA SER A 268 14.65 -26.44 -12.43
C SER A 268 15.42 -26.11 -11.14
N LEU A 269 16.33 -26.99 -10.73
CA LEU A 269 17.18 -26.76 -9.55
C LEU A 269 18.25 -25.69 -9.78
N GLU A 270 18.84 -25.62 -10.98
CA GLU A 270 19.92 -24.66 -11.28
C GLU A 270 19.42 -23.26 -11.70
N LEU A 271 18.16 -23.12 -12.15
CA LEU A 271 17.54 -21.83 -12.52
C LEU A 271 16.51 -21.31 -11.50
N GLU A 272 16.31 -22.02 -10.38
CA GLU A 272 15.31 -21.72 -9.33
C GLU A 272 13.85 -21.54 -9.84
N ALA A 273 13.54 -22.03 -11.04
CA ALA A 273 12.24 -21.89 -11.70
C ALA A 273 11.47 -23.23 -11.75
N PRO A 274 10.12 -23.23 -11.67
CA PRO A 274 9.34 -24.47 -11.73
C PRO A 274 9.44 -25.13 -13.12
N PRO A 275 9.42 -26.47 -13.21
CA PRO A 275 9.66 -27.18 -14.47
C PRO A 275 8.60 -26.86 -15.54
N GLU A 276 7.37 -26.55 -15.14
CA GLU A 276 6.29 -26.13 -16.04
C GLU A 276 6.56 -24.79 -16.74
N GLU A 277 7.30 -23.88 -16.11
CA GLU A 277 7.64 -22.58 -16.71
C GLU A 277 8.87 -22.70 -17.61
N ILE A 278 9.83 -23.56 -17.24
CA ILE A 278 10.98 -23.92 -18.08
C ILE A 278 10.51 -24.61 -19.36
N GLU A 279 9.55 -25.54 -19.27
CA GLU A 279 8.97 -26.19 -20.45
C GLU A 279 8.28 -25.17 -21.38
N LYS A 280 7.48 -24.25 -20.83
CA LYS A 280 6.85 -23.17 -21.59
C LYS A 280 7.87 -22.22 -22.22
N ALA A 281 8.97 -21.91 -21.51
CA ALA A 281 10.07 -21.12 -22.04
C ALA A 281 10.79 -21.83 -23.20
N LEU A 282 11.06 -23.14 -23.09
CA LEU A 282 11.62 -23.94 -24.18
C LEU A 282 10.68 -23.97 -25.39
N GLN A 283 9.38 -24.22 -25.20
CA GLN A 283 8.38 -24.18 -26.28
C GLN A 283 8.33 -22.80 -26.96
N SER A 284 8.41 -21.70 -26.19
CA SER A 284 8.48 -20.32 -26.69
C SER A 284 9.76 -20.06 -27.50
N LEU A 285 10.94 -20.48 -26.99
CA LEU A 285 12.23 -20.38 -27.71
C LEU A 285 12.23 -21.21 -29.00
N GLY A 286 11.54 -22.36 -29.01
CA GLY A 286 11.33 -23.19 -30.19
C GLY A 286 10.43 -22.51 -31.23
N ALA A 287 9.30 -21.94 -30.80
CA ALA A 287 8.41 -21.17 -31.67
C ALA A 287 9.08 -19.91 -32.25
N LYS A 288 9.97 -19.29 -31.48
CA LYS A 288 10.83 -18.15 -31.92
C LYS A 288 12.02 -18.59 -32.78
N GLY A 289 12.18 -19.89 -33.08
CA GLY A 289 13.25 -20.43 -33.91
C GLY A 289 14.65 -20.39 -33.29
N LYS A 290 14.80 -20.02 -32.01
CA LYS A 290 16.10 -19.92 -31.32
C LYS A 290 16.69 -21.29 -30.97
N ILE A 291 15.85 -22.31 -30.78
CA ILE A 291 16.25 -23.70 -30.49
C ILE A 291 15.42 -24.70 -31.31
N ARG A 292 15.93 -25.93 -31.47
CA ARG A 292 15.17 -27.05 -32.06
C ARG A 292 15.01 -28.16 -31.03
N ILE A 293 13.83 -28.25 -30.42
CA ILE A 293 13.50 -29.33 -29.50
C ILE A 293 13.35 -30.63 -30.31
N LYS A 294 14.14 -31.65 -29.97
CA LYS A 294 13.93 -33.03 -30.40
C LYS A 294 13.68 -33.86 -29.16
N ALA A 295 12.49 -34.42 -29.02
CA ALA A 295 12.26 -35.44 -27.99
C ALA A 295 13.16 -36.64 -28.29
N ARG A 296 14.06 -36.98 -27.36
CA ARG A 296 14.84 -38.22 -27.42
C ARG A 296 13.88 -39.36 -27.05
N VAL A 297 13.22 -39.92 -28.05
CA VAL A 297 12.49 -41.18 -27.90
C VAL A 297 13.48 -42.22 -27.36
N LYS A 298 13.07 -42.90 -26.29
CA LYS A 298 13.89 -43.86 -25.54
C LYS A 298 13.64 -45.28 -26.05
#